data_AF-A0AA51CAU1-F1
#
_entry.id   AF-A0AA51CAU1-F1
#
_cell.length_a   1.000
_cell.length_b   1.000
_cell.length_c   1.000
_cell.angle_alpha   90.00
_cell.angle_beta   90.00
_cell.angle_gamma   90.00
#
_symmetry.space_group_name_H-M   'P 1'
#
loop_
_entity.id
_entity.type
_entity.pdbx_description
1 polymer ?
#
loop_
_entity_poly.entity_id
_entity_poly.type
_entity_poly.pdbx_seq_one_letter_code
_entity_poly.pdbx_strand_id
1 'polypeptide(L)'
;MSLNCDIVMDLVALYHDGEASKTSEAAVRDHLKECKHCREYYRQYGVSDPATQNFNFSSNGNYSDLAKQMRVRRLWTFVAVLSYVSASLCALIMLLMRIRED
;
A
#
# COMPACT_ATOMS: atom_id res chain seq x y z
N MET A 1 12.30 -23.41 27.72
CA MET A 1 13.05 -22.15 27.59
C MET A 1 12.01 -21.04 27.50
N SER A 2 11.85 -20.25 28.55
CA SER A 2 10.94 -19.10 28.51
C SER A 2 11.52 -18.09 27.53
N LEU A 3 10.79 -17.80 26.46
CA LEU A 3 11.14 -16.69 25.57
C LEU A 3 11.31 -15.40 26.38
N ASN A 4 12.20 -14.51 25.96
CA ASN A 4 12.31 -13.21 26.60
C ASN A 4 11.06 -12.36 26.27
N CYS A 5 10.57 -11.61 27.26
CA CYS A 5 9.39 -10.76 27.11
C CYS A 5 9.55 -9.75 25.97
N ASP A 6 10.76 -9.21 25.77
CA ASP A 6 11.07 -8.26 24.69
C ASP A 6 10.78 -8.84 23.30
N ILE A 7 11.22 -10.08 23.07
CA ILE A 7 11.00 -10.78 21.79
C ILE A 7 9.49 -11.03 21.58
N VAL A 8 8.76 -11.34 22.65
CA VAL A 8 7.31 -11.53 22.55
C VAL A 8 6.61 -10.23 22.19
N MET A 9 7.01 -9.11 22.80
CA MET A 9 6.46 -7.78 22.50
C MET A 9 6.72 -7.36 21.04
N ASP A 10 7.93 -7.61 20.52
CA ASP A 10 8.27 -7.34 19.11
C ASP A 10 7.45 -8.20 18.14
N LEU A 11 7.17 -9.44 18.53
CA LEU A 11 6.38 -10.37 17.73
C LEU A 11 4.86 -10.21 17.90
N VAL A 12 4.37 -9.33 18.79
CA VAL A 12 2.92 -9.17 19.03
C VAL A 12 2.17 -8.80 17.76
N ALA A 13 2.71 -7.88 16.95
CA ALA A 13 2.07 -7.48 15.68
C ALA A 13 1.98 -8.66 14.71
N LEU A 14 3.09 -9.35 14.46
CA LEU A 14 3.14 -10.51 13.56
C LEU A 14 2.31 -11.70 14.05
N TYR A 15 2.23 -11.89 15.38
CA TYR A 15 1.41 -12.93 16.01
C TYR A 15 -0.08 -12.59 15.92
N HIS A 16 -0.44 -11.31 16.10
CA HIS A 16 -1.81 -10.82 15.93
C HIS A 16 -2.27 -10.94 14.48
N ASP A 17 -1.40 -10.64 13.52
CA ASP A 17 -1.69 -10.67 12.08
C ASP A 17 -1.58 -12.08 11.47
N GLY A 18 -1.10 -13.06 12.24
CA GLY A 18 -0.94 -14.46 11.79
C GLY A 18 0.17 -14.68 10.77
N GLU A 19 1.07 -13.71 10.59
CA GLU A 19 2.23 -13.79 9.68
C GLU A 19 3.49 -14.36 10.36
N ALA A 20 3.43 -14.60 11.67
CA ALA A 20 4.50 -15.25 12.40
C ALA A 20 4.74 -16.70 11.91
N SER A 21 6.01 -17.11 11.85
CA SER A 21 6.34 -18.52 11.56
C SER A 21 5.72 -19.44 12.61
N LYS A 22 5.36 -20.68 12.25
CA LYS A 22 4.77 -21.67 13.19
C LYS A 22 5.59 -21.87 14.46
N THR A 23 6.91 -21.81 14.34
CA THR A 23 7.85 -21.92 15.47
C THR A 23 7.74 -20.71 16.39
N SER A 24 7.72 -19.50 15.82
CA SER A 24 7.57 -18.25 16.57
C SER A 24 6.19 -18.16 17.23
N GLU A 25 5.13 -18.57 16.52
CA GLU A 25 3.76 -18.57 17.00
C GLU A 25 3.59 -19.48 18.24
N ALA A 26 4.11 -20.71 18.17
CA ALA A 26 4.05 -21.63 19.30
C ALA A 26 4.77 -21.08 20.53
N ALA A 27 5.94 -20.48 20.31
CA ALA A 27 6.78 -19.99 21.39
C ALA A 27 6.19 -18.72 22.05
N VAL A 28 5.57 -17.82 21.28
CA VAL A 28 4.80 -16.67 21.79
C VAL A 28 3.57 -17.14 22.56
N ARG A 29 2.81 -18.09 22.01
CA ARG A 29 1.60 -18.64 22.65
C ARG A 29 1.91 -19.28 24.00
N ASP A 30 2.99 -20.06 24.10
CA ASP A 30 3.38 -20.70 25.34
C ASP A 30 3.87 -19.66 26.36
N HIS A 31 4.60 -18.64 25.93
CA HIS A 31 4.99 -17.54 26.80
C HIS A 31 3.79 -16.73 27.32
N LEU A 32 2.77 -16.45 26.49
CA LEU A 32 1.54 -15.75 26.92
C LEU A 32 0.72 -16.53 27.96
N LYS A 33 0.86 -17.86 28.03
CA LYS A 33 0.25 -18.70 29.08
C LYS A 33 0.96 -18.56 30.43
N GLU A 34 2.27 -18.40 30.42
CA GLU A 34 3.10 -18.34 31.63
C GLU A 34 3.26 -16.91 32.15
N CYS A 35 3.40 -15.92 31.26
CA CYS A 35 3.70 -14.54 31.61
C CYS A 35 2.43 -13.67 31.63
N LYS A 36 2.05 -13.21 32.82
CA LYS A 36 0.92 -12.28 33.01
C LYS A 36 1.18 -10.90 32.39
N HIS A 37 2.43 -10.43 32.41
CA HIS A 37 2.80 -9.12 31.89
C HIS A 37 2.59 -9.05 30.37
N CYS A 38 3.13 -10.01 29.63
CA CYS A 38 2.95 -10.10 28.18
C CYS A 38 1.49 -10.34 27.78
N ARG A 39 0.72 -11.07 28.60
CA ARG A 39 -0.72 -11.25 28.37
C ARG A 39 -1.49 -9.95 28.48
N GLU A 40 -1.18 -9.15 29.49
CA GLU A 40 -1.82 -7.84 29.68
C GLU A 40 -1.41 -6.89 28.56
N TYR A 41 -0.14 -6.87 28.18
CA TYR A 41 0.35 -6.11 27.03
C TYR A 41 -0.38 -6.48 25.73
N TYR A 42 -0.52 -7.78 25.44
CA TYR A 42 -1.27 -8.25 24.26
C TYR A 42 -2.76 -7.84 24.31
N ARG A 43 -3.38 -7.89 25.49
CA ARG A 43 -4.77 -7.45 25.68
C ARG A 43 -4.91 -5.94 25.45
N GLN A 44 -3.95 -5.15 25.93
CA GLN A 44 -3.92 -3.72 25.71
C GLN A 44 -3.66 -3.39 24.24
N TYR A 45 -2.77 -4.11 23.56
CA TYR A 45 -2.51 -3.94 22.13
C TYR A 45 -3.79 -4.02 21.28
N GLY A 46 -4.70 -4.96 21.59
CA GLY A 46 -6.00 -5.07 20.91
C GLY A 46 -7.06 -4.03 21.35
N VAL A 47 -6.84 -3.30 22.44
CA VAL A 47 -7.79 -2.29 22.99
C VAL A 47 -7.32 -0.87 22.69
N SER A 48 -6.00 -0.64 22.63
CA SER A 48 -5.35 0.62 22.28
C SER A 48 -5.34 0.83 20.77
N ASP A 49 -6.48 0.59 20.13
CA ASP A 49 -6.74 1.02 18.77
C ASP A 49 -7.58 2.32 18.78
N PRO A 50 -7.06 3.49 19.25
CA PRO A 50 -7.70 4.78 18.98
C PRO A 50 -7.40 5.28 17.57
N ALA A 51 -6.77 4.45 16.72
CA ALA A 51 -6.63 4.71 15.31
C ALA A 51 -6.42 3.37 14.63
N THR A 52 -7.53 2.70 14.34
CA THR A 52 -7.70 2.01 13.07
C THR A 52 -7.47 3.10 12.01
N GLN A 53 -6.21 3.49 11.78
CA GLN A 53 -5.75 3.90 10.48
C GLN A 53 -6.29 2.78 9.62
N ASN A 54 -7.26 3.16 8.80
CA ASN A 54 -7.87 2.31 7.81
C ASN A 54 -6.80 1.99 6.74
N PHE A 55 -5.67 1.42 7.16
CA PHE A 55 -4.85 0.57 6.33
C PHE A 55 -5.68 -0.68 6.13
N ASN A 56 -6.66 -0.50 5.23
CA ASN A 56 -7.21 -1.56 4.42
C ASN A 56 -6.04 -2.14 3.62
N PHE A 57 -5.15 -2.87 4.29
CA PHE A 57 -4.45 -3.99 3.65
C PHE A 57 -5.52 -5.07 3.46
N SER A 58 -6.50 -4.75 2.60
CA SER A 58 -7.29 -5.75 1.92
C SER A 58 -6.30 -6.55 1.09
N SER A 59 -5.66 -7.53 1.72
CA SER A 59 -4.90 -8.61 1.07
C SER A 59 -5.83 -9.53 0.23
N ASN A 60 -7.05 -9.07 -0.05
CA ASN A 60 -7.99 -9.69 -0.97
C ASN A 60 -8.72 -8.65 -1.85
N GLY A 61 -8.14 -7.45 -2.01
CA GLY A 61 -8.64 -6.40 -2.88
C GLY A 61 -7.82 -6.32 -4.16
N ASN A 62 -8.27 -7.03 -5.20
CA ASN A 62 -7.93 -6.87 -6.62
C ASN A 62 -6.77 -5.92 -6.94
N TYR A 63 -5.52 -6.38 -6.73
CA TYR A 63 -4.29 -5.69 -7.17
C TYR A 63 -4.31 -5.36 -8.69
N SER A 64 -5.15 -6.09 -9.43
CA SER A 64 -5.43 -5.91 -10.85
C SER A 64 -6.14 -4.59 -11.19
N ASP A 65 -6.94 -4.01 -10.28
CA ASP A 65 -7.68 -2.78 -10.57
C ASP A 65 -6.82 -1.52 -10.35
N LEU A 66 -5.88 -1.58 -9.39
CA LEU A 66 -4.87 -0.53 -9.22
C LEU A 66 -3.92 -0.48 -10.43
N ALA A 67 -3.52 -1.62 -10.98
CA ALA A 67 -2.66 -1.69 -12.16
C ALA A 67 -3.34 -1.11 -13.42
N LYS A 68 -4.67 -1.27 -13.57
CA LYS A 68 -5.43 -0.73 -14.71
C LYS A 68 -5.45 0.81 -14.70
N GLN A 69 -5.66 1.42 -13.52
CA GLN A 69 -5.75 2.88 -13.41
C GLN A 69 -4.44 3.58 -13.79
N MET A 70 -3.28 2.96 -13.52
CA MET A 70 -1.98 3.52 -13.91
C MET A 70 -1.76 3.52 -15.43
N ARG A 71 -2.21 2.46 -16.14
CA ARG A 71 -2.09 2.36 -17.60
C ARG A 71 -2.99 3.36 -18.31
N VAL A 72 -4.21 3.55 -17.81
CA VAL A 72 -5.18 4.50 -18.37
C VAL A 72 -4.69 5.94 -18.21
N ARG A 73 -4.18 6.33 -17.03
CA ARG A 73 -3.64 7.68 -16.80
C ARG A 73 -2.46 8.02 -17.71
N ARG A 74 -1.61 7.04 -18.02
CA ARG A 74 -0.49 7.21 -18.96
C ARG A 74 -0.98 7.36 -20.41
N LEU A 75 -2.07 6.68 -20.80
CA LEU A 75 -2.64 6.82 -22.14
C LEU A 75 -3.29 8.19 -22.36
N TRP A 76 -4.09 8.67 -21.40
CA TRP A 76 -4.74 10.00 -21.51
C TRP A 76 -3.72 11.14 -21.62
N THR A 77 -2.61 11.05 -20.89
CA THR A 77 -1.53 12.04 -20.96
C THR A 77 -0.84 12.04 -22.34
N PHE A 78 -0.57 10.86 -22.92
CA PHE A 78 -0.03 10.79 -24.28
C PHE A 78 -0.98 11.34 -25.35
N VAL A 79 -2.28 11.03 -25.26
CA VAL A 79 -3.29 11.53 -26.21
C VAL A 79 -3.38 13.05 -26.15
N ALA A 80 -3.37 13.64 -24.96
CA ALA A 80 -3.44 15.10 -24.79
C ALA A 80 -2.20 15.81 -25.37
N VAL A 81 -1.00 15.25 -25.18
CA VAL A 81 0.23 15.82 -25.76
C VAL A 81 0.22 15.71 -27.28
N LEU A 82 -0.16 14.55 -27.82
CA LEU A 82 -0.20 14.33 -29.26
C LEU A 82 -1.20 15.25 -29.95
N SER A 83 -2.39 15.46 -29.36
CA SER A 83 -3.40 16.37 -29.90
C SER A 83 -2.95 17.83 -29.87
N TYR A 84 -2.23 18.24 -28.82
CA TYR A 84 -1.66 19.58 -28.74
C TYR A 84 -0.58 19.83 -29.79
N VAL A 85 0.35 18.88 -29.95
CA VAL A 85 1.43 18.98 -30.94
C VAL A 85 0.88 19.01 -32.36
N SER A 86 -0.12 18.17 -32.68
CA SER A 86 -0.72 18.14 -34.01
C SER A 86 -1.47 19.45 -34.33
N ALA A 87 -2.26 19.98 -33.40
CA ALA A 87 -2.95 21.26 -33.57
C ALA A 87 -1.96 22.42 -33.76
N SER A 88 -0.88 22.45 -32.96
CA SER A 88 0.18 23.46 -33.09
C SER A 88 0.88 23.39 -34.45
N LEU A 89 1.18 22.18 -34.94
CA LEU A 89 1.81 21.98 -36.25
C LEU A 89 0.87 22.45 -37.37
N CYS A 90 -0.41 22.09 -37.33
CA CYS A 90 -1.41 22.53 -38.29
C CYS A 90 -1.54 24.06 -38.34
N ALA A 91 -1.57 24.71 -37.17
CA ALA A 91 -1.63 26.18 -37.10
C ALA A 91 -0.40 26.84 -37.73
N LEU A 92 0.81 26.30 -37.46
CA LEU A 92 2.03 26.80 -38.08
C LEU A 92 2.02 26.63 -39.61
N ILE A 93 1.57 25.48 -40.11
CA ILE A 93 1.45 25.25 -41.56
C ILE A 93 0.46 26.24 -42.19
N MET A 94 -0.70 26.48 -41.56
CA MET A 94 -1.68 27.46 -42.04
C MET A 94 -1.09 28.88 -42.10
N LEU A 95 -0.30 29.28 -41.08
CA LEU A 95 0.39 30.57 -41.07
C LEU A 95 1.44 30.67 -42.17
N LEU A 96 2.23 29.60 -42.40
CA LEU A 96 3.23 29.56 -43.47
C LEU A 96 2.60 29.61 -44.86
N MET A 97 1.46 28.91 -45.06
CA MET A 97 0.72 28.98 -46.32
C MET A 97 0.22 30.40 -46.58
N ARG A 98 -0.31 31.08 -45.54
CA ARG A 98 -0.80 32.45 -45.65
C ARG A 98 0.32 33.45 -46.00
N ILE A 99 1.48 33.35 -45.36
CA ILE A 99 2.65 34.22 -45.63
C ILE A 99 3.20 34.02 -47.05
N ARG A 100 3.06 32.82 -47.64
CA ARG A 100 3.54 32.56 -49.01
C ARG A 100 2.58 33.08 -50.09
N GLU A 101 1.32 33.31 -49.73
CA GLU A 101 0.28 33.76 -50.66
C GLU A 101 0.18 35.29 -50.73
N ASP A 102 0.65 35.99 -49.69
CA ASP A 102 0.86 37.45 -49.65
C ASP A 102 2.20 37.85 -50.31
#